data_AF-A0A562P1V9-F1
#
_entry.id   AF-A0A562P1V9-F1
#
_cell.length_a   1.000
_cell.length_b   1.000
_cell.length_c   1.000
_cell.angle_alpha   90.00
_cell.angle_beta   90.00
_cell.angle_gamma   90.00
#
_symmetry.space_group_name_H-M   'P 1'
#
loop_
_entity.id
_entity.type
_entity.pdbx_description
1 polymer ?
#
loop_
_entity_poly.entity_id
_entity_poly.type
_entity_poly.pdbx_seq_one_letter_code
_entity_poly.pdbx_strand_id
1 'polypeptide(L)'
;MRLEHVLKLIALMMIILAFSGCSRDPNVVPIRIPENLLTCKDSPKKPDGDYTQKDVGVYIVDLHEAHADCKTRLKAVGDAVNRVD
;
A
#
# COMPACT_ATOMS: atom_id res chain seq x y z
N MET A 1 44.38 -16.12 -37.52
CA MET A 1 43.24 -16.97 -37.11
C MET A 1 43.15 -17.27 -35.60
N ARG A 2 44.21 -17.77 -34.91
CA ARG A 2 44.10 -18.06 -33.45
C ARG A 2 43.82 -16.83 -32.57
N LEU A 3 44.44 -15.69 -32.84
CA LEU A 3 44.28 -14.48 -32.01
C LEU A 3 42.88 -13.86 -32.09
N GLU A 4 42.28 -13.87 -33.29
CA GLU A 4 40.92 -13.36 -33.51
C GLU A 4 39.85 -14.21 -32.83
N HIS A 5 40.07 -15.53 -32.74
CA HIS A 5 39.17 -16.43 -32.04
C HIS A 5 39.27 -16.25 -30.52
N VAL A 6 40.48 -16.02 -29.99
CA VAL A 6 40.70 -15.71 -28.57
C VAL A 6 40.04 -14.39 -28.18
N LEU A 7 40.15 -13.35 -29.01
CA LEU A 7 39.53 -12.05 -28.75
C LEU A 7 37.99 -12.11 -28.75
N LYS A 8 37.41 -12.87 -29.69
CA LYS A 8 35.95 -13.11 -29.74
C LYS A 8 35.45 -13.88 -28.53
N LEU A 9 36.21 -14.87 -28.05
CA LEU A 9 35.84 -15.65 -26.86
C LEU A 9 35.87 -14.80 -25.58
N ILE A 10 36.87 -13.94 -25.42
CA ILE A 10 36.97 -13.03 -24.28
C ILE A 10 35.81 -12.01 -24.29
N ALA A 11 35.50 -11.44 -25.46
CA ALA A 11 34.38 -10.52 -25.60
C ALA A 11 33.03 -11.18 -25.28
N LEU A 12 32.82 -12.42 -25.74
CA LEU A 12 31.60 -13.20 -25.46
C LEU A 12 31.47 -13.50 -23.95
N MET A 13 32.57 -13.85 -23.30
CA MET A 13 32.60 -14.13 -21.85
C MET A 13 32.26 -12.89 -21.02
N MET A 14 32.77 -11.71 -21.40
CA MET A 14 32.47 -10.43 -20.74
C MET A 14 30.99 -10.04 -20.84
N ILE A 15 30.34 -10.33 -21.97
CA ILE A 15 28.91 -10.06 -22.18
C ILE A 15 28.04 -10.94 -21.26
N ILE A 16 28.41 -12.22 -21.09
CA ILE A 16 27.66 -13.16 -20.24
C ILE A 16 27.76 -12.74 -18.76
N LEU A 17 28.93 -12.27 -18.31
CA LEU A 17 29.14 -11.80 -16.93
C LEU A 17 28.28 -10.58 -16.60
N ALA A 18 28.04 -9.68 -17.56
CA ALA A 18 27.22 -8.48 -17.37
C ALA A 18 25.72 -8.77 -17.10
N PHE A 19 25.24 -9.98 -17.43
CA PHE A 19 23.83 -10.38 -17.25
C PHE A 19 23.56 -11.19 -15.96
N SER A 20 24.58 -11.48 -15.14
CA SER A 20 24.45 -12.29 -13.92
C SER A 20 23.89 -11.56 -12.69
N GLY A 21 23.47 -10.29 -12.84
CA GLY A 21 23.13 -9.39 -11.72
C GLY A 21 21.65 -9.30 -11.29
N CYS A 22 20.73 -10.07 -11.86
CA CYS A 22 19.31 -10.01 -11.50
C CYS A 22 18.79 -11.34 -10.93
N SER A 23 19.25 -11.68 -9.73
CA SER A 23 18.50 -12.56 -8.83
C SER A 23 18.37 -11.84 -7.50
N ARG A 24 17.61 -10.73 -7.52
CA ARG A 24 17.04 -10.17 -6.29
C ARG A 24 15.79 -10.99 -6.03
N ASP A 25 15.88 -11.94 -5.11
CA ASP A 25 14.69 -12.43 -4.42
C ASP A 25 14.18 -11.23 -3.61
N PRO A 26 13.06 -10.59 -3.99
CA PRO A 26 12.52 -9.54 -3.15
C PRO A 26 12.11 -10.25 -1.87
N ASN A 27 12.88 -10.05 -0.79
CA ASN A 27 12.43 -10.43 0.54
C ASN A 27 11.16 -9.63 0.82
N VAL A 28 10.00 -10.20 0.46
CA VAL A 28 8.69 -9.63 0.74
C VAL A 28 8.50 -9.81 2.23
N VAL A 29 8.96 -8.82 3.00
CA VAL A 29 8.70 -8.79 4.43
C VAL A 29 7.21 -8.49 4.59
N PRO A 30 6.40 -9.41 5.13
CA PRO A 30 4.98 -9.16 5.30
C PRO A 30 4.80 -8.07 6.35
N ILE A 31 4.24 -6.92 5.94
CA ILE A 31 3.85 -5.87 6.86
C ILE A 31 2.60 -6.34 7.60
N ARG A 32 2.67 -6.35 8.94
CA ARG A 32 1.49 -6.52 9.77
C ARG A 32 0.90 -5.15 10.06
N ILE A 33 -0.26 -4.87 9.48
CA ILE A 33 -1.05 -3.69 9.82
C ILE A 33 -1.78 -3.97 11.16
N PRO A 34 -1.62 -3.09 12.17
CA PRO A 34 -2.36 -3.21 13.42
C PRO A 34 -3.87 -3.31 13.19
N GLU A 35 -4.55 -4.26 13.86
CA GLU A 35 -5.98 -4.52 13.66
C GLU A 35 -6.85 -3.29 13.95
N ASN A 36 -6.46 -2.45 14.91
CA ASN A 36 -7.17 -1.22 15.19
C ASN A 36 -7.19 -0.27 13.99
N LEU A 37 -6.21 -0.29 13.08
CA LEU A 37 -6.25 0.53 11.87
C LEU A 37 -7.19 -0.03 10.80
N LEU A 38 -7.58 -1.31 10.91
CA LEU A 38 -8.45 -1.99 9.96
C LEU A 38 -9.94 -1.79 10.25
N THR A 39 -10.27 -1.23 11.41
CA THR A 39 -11.63 -0.95 11.85
C THR A 39 -11.79 0.55 12.07
N CYS A 40 -12.90 1.13 11.66
CA CYS A 40 -13.27 2.51 12.01
C CYS A 40 -14.65 2.57 12.66
N LYS A 41 -15.01 3.75 13.20
CA LYS A 41 -16.35 4.01 13.75
C LYS A 41 -17.41 3.67 12.69
N ASP A 42 -18.42 2.91 13.10
CA ASP A 42 -19.52 2.55 12.21
C ASP A 42 -20.25 3.79 11.68
N SER A 43 -20.75 3.70 10.45
CA SER A 43 -21.62 4.74 9.92
C SER A 43 -22.88 4.84 10.79
N PRO A 44 -23.27 6.05 11.22
CA PRO A 44 -24.53 6.22 11.91
C PRO A 44 -25.69 5.83 10.99
N LYS A 45 -26.78 5.39 11.61
CA LYS A 45 -28.02 5.08 10.88
C LYS A 45 -28.73 6.38 10.54
N LYS A 46 -29.19 6.47 9.29
CA LYS A 46 -30.05 7.57 8.86
C LYS A 46 -31.34 7.54 9.71
N PRO A 47 -31.83 8.68 10.22
CA PRO A 47 -33.13 8.77 10.86
C PRO A 47 -34.24 8.23 9.95
N ASP A 48 -35.15 7.44 10.50
CA ASP A 48 -36.32 6.88 9.82
C ASP A 48 -37.62 7.24 10.57
N GLY A 49 -38.76 7.11 9.89
CA GLY A 49 -40.06 7.49 10.45
C GLY A 49 -40.23 8.99 10.68
N ASP A 50 -40.89 9.34 11.78
CA ASP A 50 -41.07 10.73 12.19
C ASP A 50 -39.81 11.22 12.92
N TYR A 51 -39.06 12.12 12.28
CA TYR A 51 -37.84 12.70 12.83
C TYR A 51 -37.90 14.24 12.86
N THR A 52 -37.11 14.83 13.74
CA THR A 52 -36.98 16.27 13.89
C THR A 52 -35.75 16.80 13.16
N GLN A 53 -35.69 18.13 12.98
CA GLN A 53 -34.47 18.79 12.46
C GLN A 53 -33.25 18.58 13.36
N LYS A 54 -33.48 18.42 14.68
CA LYS A 54 -32.40 18.11 15.63
C LYS A 54 -31.80 16.73 15.34
N ASP A 55 -32.64 15.73 15.04
CA ASP A 55 -32.18 14.36 14.74
C ASP A 55 -31.34 14.32 13.46
N VAL A 56 -31.74 15.09 12.45
CA VAL A 56 -30.93 15.29 11.24
C VAL A 56 -29.59 15.94 11.56
N GLY A 57 -29.59 16.99 12.41
CA GLY A 57 -28.37 17.66 12.84
C GLY A 57 -27.39 16.72 13.54
N VAL A 58 -27.90 15.90 14.48
CA VAL A 58 -27.10 14.89 15.17
C VAL A 58 -26.55 13.86 14.18
N TYR A 59 -27.39 13.33 13.29
CA TYR A 59 -26.97 12.37 12.27
C TYR A 59 -25.82 12.90 11.39
N ILE A 60 -25.88 14.16 10.95
CA ILE A 60 -24.83 14.76 10.12
C ILE A 60 -23.52 14.89 10.90
N VAL A 61 -23.58 15.31 12.17
CA VAL A 61 -22.39 15.42 13.04
C VAL A 61 -21.75 14.04 13.24
N ASP A 62 -22.56 13.03 13.61
CA ASP A 62 -22.08 11.67 13.81
C ASP A 62 -21.46 11.09 12.52
N LEU A 63 -22.07 11.40 11.37
CA LEU A 63 -21.59 10.92 10.07
C LEU A 63 -20.25 11.56 9.72
N HIS A 64 -20.09 12.85 10.00
CA HIS A 64 -18.84 13.56 9.80
C HIS A 64 -17.71 12.99 10.67
N GLU A 65 -18.00 12.72 11.94
CA GLU A 65 -17.03 12.11 12.86
C GLU A 65 -16.64 10.70 12.42
N ALA A 66 -17.60 9.87 12.02
CA ALA A 66 -17.32 8.52 11.52
C ALA A 66 -16.41 8.57 10.28
N HIS A 67 -16.69 9.47 9.34
CA HIS A 67 -15.84 9.69 8.18
C HIS A 67 -14.42 10.17 8.56
N ALA A 68 -14.30 11.09 9.52
CA ALA A 68 -13.01 11.60 9.97
C ALA A 68 -12.14 10.50 10.62
N ASP A 69 -12.75 9.59 11.40
CA ASP A 69 -12.08 8.42 11.96
C ASP A 69 -11.59 7.47 10.86
N CYS A 70 -12.47 7.06 9.94
CA CYS A 70 -12.09 6.17 8.83
C CYS A 70 -11.00 6.80 7.94
N LYS A 71 -11.10 8.10 7.64
CA LYS A 71 -10.10 8.83 6.84
C LYS A 71 -8.73 8.85 7.51
N THR A 72 -8.69 9.07 8.83
CA THR A 72 -7.45 9.08 9.60
C THR A 72 -6.77 7.71 9.57
N ARG A 73 -7.54 6.64 9.76
CA ARG A 73 -7.00 5.26 9.75
C ARG A 73 -6.53 4.85 8.36
N LEU A 74 -7.31 5.16 7.31
CA LEU A 74 -6.92 4.91 5.93
C LEU A 74 -5.60 5.59 5.58
N LYS A 75 -5.40 6.84 6.02
CA LYS A 75 -4.13 7.54 5.84
C LYS A 75 -2.97 6.79 6.51
N ALA A 76 -3.16 6.35 7.75
CA ALA A 76 -2.12 5.62 8.48
C ALA A 76 -1.76 4.28 7.81
N VAL A 77 -2.75 3.56 7.27
CA VAL A 77 -2.52 2.34 6.47
C VAL A 77 -1.73 2.67 5.21
N GLY A 78 -2.13 3.72 4.47
CA GLY A 78 -1.40 4.17 3.28
C GLY A 78 0.06 4.56 3.58
N ASP A 79 0.29 5.29 4.67
CA ASP A 79 1.63 5.65 5.12
C ASP A 79 2.46 4.42 5.53
N ALA A 80 1.83 3.33 6.00
CA ALA A 80 2.53 2.09 6.34
C ALA A 80 2.90 1.28 5.09
N VAL A 81 2.01 1.22 4.10
CA VAL A 81 2.28 0.58 2.81
C VAL A 81 3.41 1.29 2.06
N ASN A 82 3.31 2.62 1.92
CA ASN A 82 4.26 3.41 1.13
C ASN A 82 5.66 3.56 1.78
N ARG A 83 5.85 3.13 3.03
CA ARG A 83 7.18 3.14 3.69
C ARG A 83 8.06 1.96 3.31
N VAL A 84 7.48 0.95 2.65
CA VAL A 84 8.17 -0.32 2.35
C VAL A 84 8.53 -0.43 0.85
N ASP A 85 8.03 0.50 0.03
CA ASP A 85 8.47 0.73 -1.36
C ASP A 85 9.76 1.57 -1.41
#